data_AF-A0A832U8X2-F1
#
_entry.id   AF-A0A832U8X2-F1
#
_cell.length_a   1.000
_cell.length_b   1.000
_cell.length_c   1.000
_cell.angle_alpha   90.00
_cell.angle_beta   90.00
_cell.angle_gamma   90.00
#
_symmetry.space_group_name_H-M   'P 1'
#
loop_
_entity.id
_entity.type
_entity.pdbx_description
1 polymer ?
#
loop_
_entity_poly.entity_id
_entity_poly.type
_entity_poly.pdbx_seq_one_letter_code
_entity_poly.pdbx_strand_id
1 'polypeptide(L)' 'MMERMNKELKRRTKVAGVFPNDESLLRLIGAILMDINEEWVTGRRYLSDERE' A
#
# COMPACT_ATOMS: atom_id res chain seq x y z
N MET A 1 -9.37 -11.95 -1.14
CA MET A 1 -8.16 -11.16 -0.77
C MET A 1 -7.56 -10.45 -1.98
N MET A 2 -7.28 -11.18 -3.08
CA MET A 2 -6.72 -10.62 -4.31
C MET A 2 -7.54 -9.45 -4.91
N GLU A 3 -8.87 -9.58 -4.97
CA GLU A 3 -9.73 -8.50 -5.50
C GLU A 3 -9.63 -7.21 -4.69
N ARG A 4 -9.56 -7.32 -3.36
CA ARG A 4 -9.38 -6.16 -2.45
C ARG A 4 -8.03 -5.49 -2.71
N MET A 5 -6.96 -6.28 -2.83
CA MET A 5 -5.62 -5.77 -3.13
C MET A 5 -5.57 -5.08 -4.50
N ASN A 6 -6.15 -5.67 -5.54
CA ASN A 6 -6.24 -5.07 -6.87
C ASN A 6 -7.03 -3.77 -6.88
N LYS A 7 -8.12 -3.70 -6.12
CA LYS A 7 -8.91 -2.46 -5.97
C LYS A 7 -8.10 -1.37 -5.27
N GLU A 8 -7.32 -1.73 -4.26
CA GLU A 8 -6.50 -0.79 -3.50
C GLU A 8 -5.32 -0.25 -4.32
N LEU A 9 -4.62 -1.12 -5.06
CA LEU A 9 -3.58 -0.72 -6.00
C LEU A 9 -4.13 0.28 -7.02
N LYS A 10 -5.26 -0.02 -7.68
CA LYS A 10 -5.91 0.89 -8.63
C LYS A 10 -6.31 2.22 -8.00
N ARG A 11 -6.78 2.22 -6.75
CA ARG A 11 -7.20 3.43 -6.03
C ARG A 11 -6.00 4.34 -5.71
N ARG A 12 -4.91 3.78 -5.18
CA ARG A 12 -3.73 4.55 -4.76
C ARG A 12 -2.89 5.01 -5.95
N THR A 13 -2.82 4.24 -7.03
CA THR A 13 -2.11 4.68 -8.25
C THR A 13 -2.88 5.74 -9.03
N LYS A 14 -4.21 5.87 -8.85
CA LYS A 14 -5.04 6.87 -9.54
C LYS A 14 -4.60 8.31 -9.29
N VAL A 15 -4.03 8.62 -8.13
CA VAL A 15 -3.57 9.98 -7.77
C VAL A 15 -2.38 10.42 -8.62
N ALA A 16 -1.52 9.48 -9.04
CA ALA A 16 -0.35 9.80 -9.86
C ALA A 16 -0.73 10.14 -11.31
N GLY A 17 -1.80 9.55 -11.85
CA GLY A 17 -2.27 9.76 -13.23
C GLY A 17 -1.36 9.13 -14.30
N VAL A 18 -0.09 9.54 -14.34
CA VAL A 18 0.96 9.03 -15.24
C VAL A 18 2.27 8.83 -14.47
N PHE A 19 3.05 7.82 -14.86
CA PHE A 19 4.38 7.58 -14.30
C PHE A 19 5.45 7.91 -15.36
N PRO A 20 6.59 8.50 -14.94
CA PRO A 20 7.65 8.89 -15.87
C PRO A 20 8.45 7.69 -16.41
N ASN A 21 8.40 6.55 -15.72
CA ASN A 21 9.00 5.28 -16.12
C ASN A 21 8.44 4.13 -15.26
N ASP A 22 8.69 2.89 -15.69
CA ASP A 22 8.25 1.67 -15.00
C ASP A 22 8.83 1.56 -13.59
N GLU A 23 10.07 2.01 -13.38
CA GLU A 23 10.71 1.97 -12.07
C GLU A 23 9.95 2.82 -11.04
N SER A 24 9.40 3.97 -11.45
CA SER A 24 8.60 4.84 -10.59
C SER A 24 7.26 4.20 -10.22
N LEU A 25 6.65 3.46 -11.14
CA LEU A 25 5.45 2.66 -10.87
C LEU A 25 5.76 1.53 -9.89
N LEU A 26 6.85 0.78 -10.13
CA LEU A 26 7.26 -0.35 -9.30
C LEU A 26 7.57 0.09 -7.86
N ARG A 27 8.23 1.24 -7.68
CA ARG A 27 8.48 1.81 -6.34
C ARG A 27 7.18 2.07 -5.59
N LEU A 28 6.19 2.70 -6.23
CA LEU A 28 4.89 2.97 -5.59
C LEU A 28 4.14 1.68 -5.28
N ILE A 29 4.06 0.75 -6.23
CA ILE A 29 3.39 -0.54 -6.02
C ILE A 29 4.06 -1.30 -4.88
N GLY A 30 5.39 -1.35 -4.85
CA GLY A 30 6.17 -1.98 -3.78
C GLY A 30 5.87 -1.38 -2.41
N ALA A 31 5.84 -0.04 -2.31
CA ALA A 31 5.45 0.64 -1.07
C ALA A 31 4.04 0.26 -0.60
N ILE A 32 3.05 0.27 -1.50
CA ILE A 32 1.67 -0.09 -1.15
C ILE A 32 1.57 -1.56 -0.67
N LEU A 33 2.30 -2.47 -1.31
CA LEU A 33 2.30 -3.88 -0.91
C LEU A 33 2.98 -4.09 0.45
N MET A 34 4.04 -3.33 0.76
CA MET A 34 4.67 -3.34 2.07
C MET A 34 3.69 -2.88 3.17
N ASP A 35 2.95 -1.78 2.96
CA ASP A 35 1.92 -1.32 3.90
C ASP A 35 0.85 -2.40 4.15
N ILE A 36 0.36 -3.02 3.08
CA ILE A 36 -0.68 -4.07 3.18
C ILE A 36 -0.15 -5.28 3.95
N ASN A 37 1.11 -5.66 3.70
CA ASN A 37 1.76 -6.76 4.41
C ASN A 37 1.92 -6.42 5.90
N GLU A 38 2.36 -5.20 6.22
CA GLU A 38 2.49 -4.72 7.60
C GLU A 38 1.13 -4.76 8.33
N GLU A 39 0.05 -4.29 7.69
CA GLU A 39 -1.31 -4.39 8.24
C GLU A 39 -1.74 -5.83 8.55
N TRP A 40 -1.36 -6.79 7.70
CA TRP A 40 -1.70 -8.19 7.87
C TRP A 40 -0.88 -8.86 8.97
N VAL A 41 0.43 -8.56 9.05
CA VAL A 41 1.33 -9.10 10.06
C VAL A 41 1.01 -8.54 11.46
N THR A 42 0.72 -7.25 11.55
CA THR A 42 0.42 -6.57 12.84
C THR A 42 -1.04 -6.69 13.27
N GLY A 43 -1.92 -7.15 12.38
CA GLY A 43 -3.34 -7.30 12.63
C GLY A 43 -4.05 -5.96 12.84
N ARG A 44 -4.11 -5.10 11.81
CA ARG A 44 -4.76 -3.76 11.83
C ARG A 44 -4.47 -2.92 13.09
N ARG A 45 -3.34 -3.13 13.76
CA ARG A 45 -2.87 -2.26 14.84
C ARG A 45 -2.04 -1.15 14.22
N TYR A 46 -2.73 -0.14 13.71
CA TYR A 46 -2.11 1.14 13.47
C TYR A 46 -1.81 1.77 14.82
N LEU A 47 -0.53 1.73 15.24
CA LEU A 47 0.02 2.42 16.40
C LEU A 47 -0.98 2.56 17.56
N SER A 48 -1.14 1.52 18.38
CA SER A 48 -1.53 1.75 19.77
C SER A 48 -0.35 2.43 20.45
N ASP A 49 -0.28 3.76 20.34
CA ASP A 49 0.53 4.62 21.21
C ASP A 49 -0.07 4.55 22.62
N GLU A 50 -0.01 3.38 23.24
CA GLU A 50 -0.14 3.23 24.68
C GLU A 50 1.23 3.61 25.24
N ARG A 51 1.46 4.92 25.34
CA ARG A 51 2.50 5.47 26.20
C ARG A 51 2.16 5.06 27.64
N GLU A 52 2.92 4.09 28.16
CA GLU A 52 3.22 3.96 29.59
C GLU A 52 4.24 5.04 30.01
#